data_AF-A0A1V5NW94-F1
#
_entry.id   AF-A0A1V5NW94-F1
#
_cell.length_a   1.000
_cell.length_b   1.000
_cell.length_c   1.000
_cell.angle_alpha   90.00
_cell.angle_beta   90.00
_cell.angle_gamma   90.00
#
_symmetry.space_group_name_H-M   'P 1'
#
loop_
_entity.id
_entity.type
_entity.pdbx_description
1 polymer ?
#
loop_
_entity_poly.entity_id
_entity_poly.type
_entity_poly.pdbx_seq_one_letter_code
_entity_poly.pdbx_strand_id
1 'polypeptide(L)' 'MTEIVTTDSIPLDEEKRKKCRVHTISLSRLVGEAIQRIYDKRSVSELFI' A
#
# COMPACT_ATOMS: atom_id res chain seq x y z
N MET A 1 -10.06 -16.09 13.65
CA MET A 1 -9.51 -15.05 12.75
C MET A 1 -9.33 -15.67 11.38
N THR A 2 -10.00 -15.17 10.35
CA THR A 2 -10.09 -15.83 9.03
C THR A 2 -8.93 -15.47 8.09
N GLU A 3 -8.47 -14.22 8.14
CA GLU A 3 -7.42 -13.65 7.29
C GLU A 3 -6.90 -12.34 7.93
N ILE A 4 -5.66 -11.97 7.63
CA ILE A 4 -5.07 -10.66 7.98
C ILE A 4 -4.86 -9.89 6.68
N VAL A 5 -5.43 -8.70 6.56
CA VAL A 5 -5.21 -7.83 5.40
C VAL A 5 -4.30 -6.67 5.79
N THR A 6 -3.23 -6.45 5.03
CA THR A 6 -2.26 -5.37 5.27
C THR A 6 -1.76 -4.76 3.96
N THR A 7 -0.88 -3.76 4.05
CA THR A 7 -0.23 -3.13 2.89
C THR A 7 1.21 -3.63 2.70
N ASP A 8 1.77 -3.37 1.52
CA ASP A 8 3.19 -3.63 1.21
C ASP A 8 4.13 -2.50 1.65
N SER A 9 3.67 -1.60 2.54
CA SER A 9 4.49 -0.51 3.12
C SER A 9 5.71 -1.01 3.90
N ILE A 10 5.63 -2.23 4.43
CA ILE A 10 6.74 -2.91 5.09
C ILE A 10 6.87 -4.31 4.46
N PRO A 11 8.07 -4.70 3.99
CA PRO A 11 8.29 -6.03 3.44
C PRO A 11 8.08 -7.09 4.51
N LEU A 12 7.47 -8.20 4.10
CA LEU A 12 7.07 -9.30 4.97
C LEU A 12 7.53 -10.60 4.34
N ASP A 13 8.23 -11.44 5.12
CA ASP A 13 8.73 -12.73 4.62
C ASP A 13 7.58 -13.60 4.09
N GLU A 14 7.81 -14.25 2.96
CA GLU A 14 6.89 -15.21 2.31
C GLU A 14 6.36 -16.28 3.28
N GLU A 15 7.24 -16.81 4.14
CA GLU A 15 6.91 -17.81 5.15
C GLU A 15 5.88 -17.30 6.16
N LYS A 16 6.03 -16.06 6.62
CA LYS A 16 5.09 -15.42 7.57
C LYS A 16 3.75 -15.14 6.90
N ARG A 17 3.77 -14.70 5.63
CA ARG A 17 2.53 -14.47 4.86
C ARG A 17 1.69 -15.74 4.74
N LYS A 18 2.32 -16.86 4.41
CA LYS A 18 1.64 -18.17 4.26
C LYS A 18 1.11 -18.71 5.59
N LYS A 19 1.94 -18.71 6.64
CA LYS A 19 1.57 -19.26 7.97
C LYS A 19 0.45 -18.48 8.64
N CYS A 20 0.44 -17.15 8.47
CA CYS A 20 -0.50 -16.27 9.15
C CYS A 20 -1.69 -15.84 8.28
N ARG A 21 -1.86 -16.41 7.08
CA ARG A 21 -2.91 -16.04 6.12
C ARG A 21 -2.97 -14.51 5.91
N VAL A 22 -1.81 -13.93 5.58
CA VAL A 22 -1.69 -12.49 5.31
C VAL A 22 -1.91 -12.23 3.84
N HIS A 23 -2.95 -11.46 3.51
CA HIS A 23 -3.14 -10.87 2.19
C HIS A 23 -2.62 -9.44 2.20
N THR A 24 -1.86 -9.09 1.16
CA THR A 24 -1.24 -7.77 1.06
C THR A 24 -1.73 -7.01 -0.15
N ILE A 25 -2.16 -5.77 0.08
CA ILE A 25 -2.59 -4.83 -0.93
C ILE A 25 -1.44 -3.86 -1.22
N SER A 26 -1.18 -3.59 -2.50
CA SER A 26 -0.08 -2.68 -2.85
C SER A 26 -0.48 -1.21 -2.70
N LEU A 27 0.38 -0.42 -2.05
CA LEU A 27 0.28 1.05 -2.00
C LEU A 27 1.03 1.73 -3.15
N SER A 28 1.81 0.99 -3.94
CA SER A 28 2.69 1.54 -4.98
C SER A 28 1.99 2.53 -5.92
N ARG A 29 0.75 2.22 -6.35
CA ARG A 29 -0.04 3.10 -7.21
C ARG A 29 -0.42 4.42 -6.52
N LEU A 30 -0.83 4.37 -5.25
CA LEU A 30 -1.20 5.56 -4.48
C LEU A 30 0.03 6.44 -4.22
N VAL A 31 1.14 5.82 -3.82
CA VAL A 31 2.40 6.52 -3.55
C VAL A 31 2.97 7.14 -4.82
N GLY A 32 2.94 6.41 -5.95
CA GLY A 32 3.39 6.92 -7.25
C GLY A 32 2.62 8.17 -7.69
N GLU A 33 1.29 8.17 -7.56
CA GLU A 33 0.48 9.35 -7.88
C GLU A 33 0.74 10.51 -6.91
N ALA A 34 0.96 10.23 -5.63
CA ALA A 34 1.34 11.26 -4.67
C ALA A 34 2.67 11.94 -5.04
N ILE A 35 3.68 11.16 -5.43
CA ILE A 35 4.97 11.68 -5.93
C ILE A 35 4.76 12.54 -7.18
N GLN A 36 3.99 12.04 -8.16
CA GLN A 36 3.72 12.77 -9.40
C GLN A 36 3.00 14.10 -9.14
N ARG A 37 2.03 14.12 -8.22
CA ARG A 37 1.30 15.34 -7.84
C ARG A 37 2.18 16.37 -7.15
N ILE A 38 3.06 15.93 -6.25
CA ILE A 38 4.05 16.81 -5.61
C ILE A 38 4.97 17.43 -6.66
N TYR A 39 5.44 16.63 -7.61
CA TYR A 39 6.27 17.10 -8.72
C TYR A 39 5.53 18.12 -9.61
N ASP A 40 4.27 17.82 -9.97
CA ASP A 40 3.43 18.67 -10.83
C ASP A 40 2.82 19.89 -10.09
N LYS A 41 3.09 20.07 -8.79
CA LYS A 41 2.41 21.07 -7.93
C LYS A 41 0.88 20.94 -7.93
N ARG A 42 0.36 19.72 -8.14
CA ARG A 42 -1.07 19.38 -8.00
C ARG A 42 -1.39 19.03 -6.55
N SER A 43 -2.64 19.26 -6.14
CA SER A 43 -3.08 18.95 -4.77
C SER A 43 -2.99 17.45 -4.49
N VAL A 44 -2.33 17.07 -3.41
CA VAL A 44 -2.32 15.68 -2.90
C VAL A 44 -3.66 15.34 -2.23
N SER A 45 -4.38 16.34 -1.71
CA SER A 45 -5.68 16.14 -1.04
C SER A 45 -6.75 15.53 -1.96
N GLU A 46 -6.62 15.68 -3.28
CA GLU A 46 -7.50 15.04 -4.27
C GLU A 46 -7.36 13.51 -4.31
N LEU A 47 -6.34 12.92 -3.68
CA LEU A 47 -6.23 11.47 -3.49
C LEU A 47 -7.17 10.93 -2.41
N PHE A 48 -7.71 11.81 -1.58
CA PHE A 48 -8.64 11.49 -0.50
C PHE A 48 -10.05 11.90 -0.95
N ILE A 49 -10.75 10.94 -1.56
CA ILE A 49 -12.16 11.03 -1.98
C ILE A 49 -13.05 10.25 -1.00
#